data_AF-A0A960BSW4-F1
#
_entry.id   AF-A0A960BSW4-F1
#
_cell.length_a   1.000
_cell.length_b   1.000
_cell.length_c   1.000
_cell.angle_alpha   90.00
_cell.angle_beta   90.00
_cell.angle_gamma   90.00
#
_symmetry.space_group_name_H-M   'P 1'
#
loop_
_entity.id
_entity.type
_entity.pdbx_description
1 polymer ?
#
loop_
_entity_poly.entity_id
_entity_poly.type
_entity_poly.pdbx_seq_one_letter_code
_entity_poly.pdbx_strand_id
1 'polypeptide(L)'
;MSVGLTDAAKRRGGAASGPARDPRTPTGRAADSRLRSHPLLWGESLKTKGSPVAVESRAEGITYPPLDELLEKTDSKYSLVIEAARRARQINAYYSQLSEGALEHVGPLVETYQHEKPLSIALREINDGLLETSTVTVEETEA
;
A
#
# COMPACT_ATOMS: atom_id res chain seq x y z
N MET A 1 -15.32 58.14 19.82
CA MET A 1 -16.40 57.23 19.39
C MET A 1 -15.84 55.81 19.55
N SER A 2 -15.94 55.14 20.71
CA SER A 2 -17.11 54.34 21.18
C SER A 2 -17.79 53.63 20.02
N VAL A 3 -17.94 52.31 19.93
CA VAL A 3 -18.26 51.24 20.90
C VAL A 3 -17.89 49.92 20.18
N GLY A 4 -17.33 48.88 20.80
CA GLY A 4 -17.98 47.97 21.75
C GLY A 4 -18.78 46.88 21.03
N LEU A 5 -18.31 45.62 21.02
CA LEU A 5 -19.20 44.46 21.07
C LEU A 5 -18.47 43.20 21.55
N THR A 6 -18.72 42.89 22.82
CA THR A 6 -18.48 41.60 23.48
C THR A 6 -19.56 40.60 23.13
N ASP A 7 -19.15 39.33 23.13
CA ASP A 7 -19.92 38.12 23.46
C ASP A 7 -20.95 37.62 22.45
N ALA A 8 -20.81 36.35 22.05
CA ALA A 8 -21.91 35.41 21.91
C ALA A 8 -21.45 34.01 21.47
N ALA A 9 -21.80 33.04 22.31
CA ALA A 9 -22.16 31.66 21.95
C ALA A 9 -21.00 30.74 21.49
N LYS A 10 -20.92 29.47 21.88
CA LYS A 10 -21.98 28.55 22.23
C LYS A 10 -21.34 27.40 23.01
N ARG A 11 -21.87 27.16 24.21
CA ARG A 11 -21.77 25.90 24.95
C ARG A 11 -22.10 24.71 24.03
N ARG A 12 -21.29 23.64 24.06
CA ARG A 12 -21.75 22.25 23.96
C ARG A 12 -20.55 21.29 24.16
N GLY A 13 -20.59 20.56 25.27
CA GLY A 13 -19.61 19.53 25.61
C GLY A 13 -20.05 18.76 26.85
N GLY A 14 -21.35 18.41 26.91
CA GLY A 14 -21.86 17.53 27.95
C GLY A 14 -21.48 16.10 27.59
N ALA A 15 -20.52 15.54 28.33
CA ALA A 15 -20.17 14.14 28.31
C ALA A 15 -21.39 13.32 28.75
N ALA A 16 -22.03 12.63 27.80
CA ALA A 16 -23.00 11.60 28.12
C ALA A 16 -22.24 10.34 28.56
N SER A 17 -22.15 10.17 29.87
CA SER A 17 -21.71 8.94 30.53
C SER A 17 -22.69 7.81 30.19
N GLY A 18 -22.31 6.93 29.25
CA GLY A 18 -22.95 5.63 29.09
C GLY A 18 -22.48 4.67 30.19
N PRO A 19 -23.33 3.78 30.73
CA PRO A 19 -22.91 2.84 31.77
C PRO A 19 -21.87 1.87 31.22
N ALA A 20 -20.83 1.62 32.03
CA ALA A 20 -19.74 0.69 31.74
C ALA A 20 -20.27 -0.70 31.36
N ARG A 21 -19.86 -1.22 30.21
CA ARG A 21 -20.17 -2.59 29.78
C ARG A 21 -19.22 -3.57 30.49
N ASP A 22 -19.79 -4.48 31.26
CA ASP A 22 -19.07 -5.58 31.91
C ASP A 22 -18.72 -6.68 30.88
N PRO A 23 -17.44 -7.07 30.72
CA PRO A 23 -17.02 -8.03 29.71
C PRO A 23 -17.29 -9.52 30.03
N ARG A 24 -18.10 -9.87 31.03
CA ARG A 24 -18.28 -11.28 31.45
C ARG A 24 -19.71 -11.78 31.59
N THR A 25 -20.59 -11.44 30.66
CA THR A 25 -21.89 -12.15 30.52
C THR A 25 -21.92 -13.02 29.26
N PRO A 26 -21.84 -14.36 29.38
CA PRO A 26 -22.16 -15.26 28.29
C PRO A 26 -23.69 -15.40 28.23
N THR A 27 -24.35 -14.56 27.45
CA THR A 27 -25.76 -14.77 27.11
C THR A 27 -25.84 -15.84 26.02
N GLY A 28 -26.00 -17.08 26.46
CA GLY A 28 -26.23 -18.23 25.59
C GLY A 28 -27.45 -18.02 24.69
N ARG A 29 -27.21 -18.01 23.38
CA ARG A 29 -28.28 -18.11 22.38
C ARG A 29 -28.41 -19.56 21.97
N ALA A 30 -29.62 -20.07 22.15
CA ALA A 30 -30.05 -21.44 21.97
C ALA A 30 -29.42 -22.16 20.76
N ALA A 31 -29.01 -23.40 21.00
CA ALA A 31 -28.58 -24.36 20.02
C ALA A 31 -29.63 -24.54 18.92
N ASP A 32 -29.30 -24.12 17.70
CA ASP A 32 -30.07 -24.50 16.51
C ASP A 32 -29.57 -25.89 16.06
N SER A 33 -30.33 -26.91 16.41
CA SER A 33 -30.08 -28.33 16.14
C SER A 33 -30.36 -28.66 14.67
N ARG A 34 -29.55 -28.10 13.76
CA ARG A 34 -29.65 -28.36 12.31
C ARG A 34 -28.33 -28.77 11.68
N LEU A 35 -27.50 -29.48 12.43
CA LEU A 35 -26.51 -30.38 11.84
C LEU A 35 -27.24 -31.61 11.27
N ARG A 36 -27.86 -31.44 10.10
CA ARG A 36 -28.18 -32.57 9.24
C ARG A 36 -26.87 -33.11 8.70
N SER A 37 -26.56 -34.34 9.10
CA SER A 37 -25.54 -35.18 8.48
C SER A 37 -25.84 -35.31 6.99
N HIS A 38 -25.18 -34.51 6.16
CA HIS A 38 -25.01 -34.86 4.76
C HIS A 38 -23.88 -35.90 4.69
N PRO A 39 -24.14 -37.11 4.19
CA PRO A 39 -23.10 -38.11 4.01
C PRO A 39 -22.09 -37.60 2.98
N LEU A 40 -20.81 -37.79 3.29
CA LEU A 40 -19.68 -37.48 2.43
C LEU A 40 -19.72 -38.38 1.18
N LEU A 41 -20.50 -38.01 0.18
CA LEU A 41 -20.34 -38.49 -1.20
C LEU A 41 -19.19 -37.69 -1.84
N TRP A 42 -17.96 -37.95 -1.38
CA TRP A 42 -16.78 -37.53 -2.10
C TRP A 42 -16.54 -38.51 -3.24
N GLY A 43 -17.02 -38.18 -4.44
CA GLY A 43 -16.77 -39.05 -5.59
C GLY A 43 -17.67 -38.87 -6.80
N GLU A 44 -17.91 -37.64 -7.26
CA GLU A 44 -18.34 -37.45 -8.66
C GLU A 44 -17.47 -36.38 -9.31
N SER A 45 -16.60 -36.87 -10.20
CA SER A 45 -15.70 -36.09 -11.03
C SER A 45 -16.53 -35.27 -12.03
N LEU A 46 -16.78 -34.01 -11.69
CA LEU A 46 -17.29 -33.03 -12.62
C LEU A 46 -16.17 -32.75 -13.61
N LYS A 47 -16.19 -33.44 -14.76
CA LYS A 47 -15.29 -33.13 -15.87
C LYS A 47 -15.70 -31.79 -16.46
N THR A 48 -15.22 -30.71 -15.87
CA THR A 48 -15.36 -29.36 -16.39
C THR A 48 -14.50 -29.29 -17.66
N LYS A 49 -15.16 -29.30 -18.82
CA LYS A 49 -14.54 -28.92 -20.11
C LYS A 49 -14.36 -27.41 -20.14
N GLY A 50 -13.52 -26.90 -19.25
CA GLY A 50 -13.05 -25.53 -19.26
C GLY A 50 -11.55 -25.59 -19.06
N SER A 51 -10.78 -25.37 -20.13
CA SER A 51 -9.36 -25.05 -19.98
C SER A 51 -9.23 -23.91 -18.97
N PRO A 52 -8.28 -23.93 -18.02
CA PRO A 52 -8.04 -22.78 -17.18
C PRO A 52 -7.61 -21.64 -18.10
N VAL A 53 -8.53 -20.72 -18.38
CA VAL A 53 -8.17 -19.44 -18.98
C VAL A 53 -7.31 -18.78 -17.92
N ALA A 54 -6.03 -18.58 -18.21
CA ALA A 54 -5.17 -17.78 -17.35
C ALA A 54 -5.85 -16.41 -17.20
N VAL A 55 -6.46 -16.17 -16.05
CA VAL A 55 -7.01 -14.86 -15.73
C VAL A 55 -5.79 -14.02 -15.39
N GLU A 56 -5.16 -13.46 -16.42
CA GLU A 56 -4.15 -12.45 -16.25
C GLU A 56 -4.87 -11.21 -15.73
N SER A 57 -4.92 -11.09 -14.40
CA SER A 57 -5.47 -9.90 -13.75
C SER A 57 -4.57 -8.74 -14.15
N ARG A 58 -5.03 -7.90 -15.09
CA ARG A 58 -4.36 -6.65 -15.42
C ARG A 58 -4.18 -5.88 -14.11
N ALA A 59 -2.94 -5.72 -13.68
CA ALA A 59 -2.63 -4.92 -12.53
C ALA A 59 -3.03 -3.46 -12.81
N GLU A 60 -3.78 -2.86 -11.90
CA GLU A 60 -4.34 -1.52 -12.05
C GLU A 60 -4.10 -0.70 -10.79
N GLY A 61 -3.78 0.58 -10.95
CA GLY A 61 -3.54 1.48 -9.82
C GLY A 61 -2.33 1.04 -8.99
N ILE A 62 -2.52 0.88 -7.67
CA ILE A 62 -1.44 0.58 -6.72
C ILE A 62 -0.80 -0.80 -6.89
N THR A 63 -1.47 -1.71 -7.60
CA THR A 63 -0.94 -3.06 -7.87
C THR A 63 -0.09 -3.10 -9.13
N TYR A 64 -0.02 -1.99 -9.88
CA TYR A 64 0.84 -1.85 -11.04
C TYR A 64 2.12 -1.07 -10.69
N PRO A 65 3.30 -1.54 -11.11
CA PRO A 65 3.58 -2.85 -11.71
C PRO A 65 3.35 -4.02 -10.71
N PRO A 66 3.04 -5.25 -11.18
CA PRO A 66 2.85 -6.41 -10.32
C PRO A 66 4.05 -6.65 -9.40
N LEU A 67 3.77 -7.03 -8.14
CA LEU A 67 4.83 -7.26 -7.17
C LEU A 67 5.79 -8.38 -7.61
N ASP A 68 5.28 -9.42 -8.27
CA ASP A 68 6.10 -10.55 -8.69
C ASP A 68 7.16 -10.11 -9.71
N GLU A 69 6.81 -9.26 -10.68
CA GLU A 69 7.76 -8.69 -11.65
C GLU A 69 8.82 -7.83 -10.96
N LEU A 70 8.44 -7.03 -9.97
CA LEU A 70 9.38 -6.21 -9.19
C LEU A 70 10.38 -7.06 -8.39
N LEU A 71 9.94 -8.21 -7.89
CA LEU A 71 10.80 -9.12 -7.14
C LEU A 71 11.77 -9.89 -8.04
N GLU A 72 11.55 -9.94 -9.35
CA GLU A 72 12.54 -10.44 -10.31
C GLU A 72 13.68 -9.42 -10.54
N LYS A 73 13.45 -8.15 -10.22
CA LYS A 73 14.43 -7.04 -10.43
C LYS A 73 15.28 -6.74 -9.20
N THR A 74 14.93 -7.32 -8.05
CA THR A 74 15.53 -6.94 -6.76
C THR A 74 15.82 -8.19 -5.93
N ASP A 75 16.87 -8.14 -5.09
CA ASP A 75 17.29 -9.32 -4.32
C ASP A 75 16.27 -9.72 -3.24
N SER A 76 15.53 -8.76 -2.70
CA SER A 76 14.57 -8.99 -1.63
C SER A 76 13.49 -7.92 -1.57
N LYS A 77 12.38 -8.24 -0.90
CA LYS A 77 11.31 -7.28 -0.59
C LYS A 77 11.84 -6.01 0.11
N TYR A 78 12.87 -6.16 0.94
CA TYR A 78 13.46 -5.02 1.66
C TYR A 78 14.31 -4.15 0.73
N SER A 79 15.11 -4.77 -0.14
CA SER A 79 15.90 -4.06 -1.15
C SER A 79 14.99 -3.22 -2.06
N LEU A 80 13.90 -3.82 -2.56
CA LEU A 80 12.88 -3.13 -3.36
C LEU A 80 12.36 -1.87 -2.68
N VAL A 81 12.00 -1.96 -1.39
CA VAL A 81 11.48 -0.80 -0.64
C VAL A 81 12.53 0.30 -0.52
N ILE A 82 13.79 -0.06 -0.23
CA ILE A 82 14.88 0.90 -0.05
C ILE A 82 15.19 1.61 -1.38
N GLU A 83 15.31 0.85 -2.47
CA GLU A 83 15.61 1.36 -3.81
C GLU A 83 14.50 2.26 -4.34
N ALA A 84 13.26 1.79 -4.28
CA ALA A 84 12.09 2.58 -4.69
C ALA A 84 11.97 3.87 -3.86
N ALA A 85 12.16 3.80 -2.54
CA ALA A 85 12.09 4.97 -1.67
C ALA A 85 13.22 5.98 -1.94
N ARG A 86 14.45 5.50 -2.13
CA ARG A 86 15.60 6.36 -2.45
C ARG A 86 15.36 7.07 -3.78
N ARG A 87 14.95 6.32 -4.82
CA ARG A 87 14.68 6.88 -6.14
C ARG A 87 13.50 7.85 -6.14
N ALA A 88 12.42 7.54 -5.44
CA ALA A 88 11.28 8.45 -5.29
C ALA A 88 11.67 9.79 -4.65
N ARG A 89 12.58 9.78 -3.66
CA ARG A 89 13.11 11.03 -3.07
C ARG A 89 13.92 11.83 -4.08
N GLN A 90 14.75 11.17 -4.91
CA GLN A 90 15.49 11.83 -5.99
C GLN A 90 14.55 12.51 -7.00
N ILE A 91 13.49 11.82 -7.43
CA ILE A 91 12.47 12.37 -8.33
C ILE A 91 11.74 13.56 -7.68
N ASN A 92 11.39 13.45 -6.39
CA ASN A 92 10.74 14.54 -5.68
C ASN A 92 11.65 15.77 -5.51
N ALA A 93 12.93 15.55 -5.25
CA ALA A 93 13.94 16.61 -5.19
C ALA A 93 14.10 17.30 -6.56
N TYR A 94 14.15 16.53 -7.65
CA TYR A 94 14.19 17.06 -9.01
C TYR A 94 13.04 18.04 -9.28
N TYR A 95 11.79 17.67 -8.95
CA TYR A 95 10.64 18.57 -9.16
C TYR A 95 10.68 19.81 -8.26
N SER A 96 11.25 19.71 -7.06
CA SER A 96 11.40 20.85 -6.15
C SER A 96 12.48 21.82 -6.62
N GLN A 97 13.58 21.29 -7.18
CA GLN A 97 14.71 22.09 -7.66
C GLN A 97 14.49 22.71 -9.04
N LEU A 98 13.53 22.21 -9.82
CA LEU A 98 13.26 22.71 -11.19
C LEU A 98 12.95 24.21 -11.22
N SER A 99 12.35 24.75 -10.16
CA SER A 99 12.09 26.19 -10.00
C SER A 99 13.32 27.00 -9.56
N GLU A 100 14.32 26.35 -8.99
CA GLU A 100 15.49 27.00 -8.36
C GLU A 100 16.73 27.02 -9.28
N GLY A 101 16.69 26.32 -10.42
CA GLY A 101 17.74 26.35 -11.45
C GLY A 101 18.98 25.51 -11.13
N ALA A 102 18.97 24.73 -10.06
CA ALA A 102 20.02 23.78 -9.71
C ALA A 102 19.60 22.36 -10.10
N LEU A 103 20.23 21.75 -11.11
CA LEU A 103 19.90 20.39 -11.57
C LEU A 103 20.85 19.34 -10.99
N GLU A 104 20.79 19.14 -9.67
CA GLU A 104 21.60 18.14 -8.99
C GLU A 104 21.01 16.72 -9.12
N HIS A 105 19.68 16.60 -9.19
CA HIS A 105 18.99 15.32 -9.23
C HIS A 105 18.48 14.99 -10.64
N VAL A 106 18.57 13.71 -11.00
CA VAL A 106 18.05 13.21 -12.28
C VAL A 106 16.55 12.99 -12.19
N GLY A 107 15.81 13.58 -13.13
CA GLY A 107 14.36 13.45 -13.24
C GLY A 107 13.88 12.04 -13.63
N PRO A 108 12.57 11.87 -13.87
CA PRO A 108 11.99 10.61 -14.31
C PRO A 108 12.65 10.06 -15.58
N LEU A 109 12.90 8.74 -15.59
CA LEU A 109 13.46 8.00 -16.74
C LEU A 109 12.37 7.35 -17.60
N VAL A 110 11.15 7.27 -17.07
CA VAL A 110 9.96 6.81 -17.78
C VAL A 110 9.01 7.97 -18.06
N GLU A 111 8.12 7.78 -19.04
CA GLU A 111 7.04 8.71 -19.29
C GLU A 111 6.11 8.79 -18.07
N THR A 112 5.87 10.01 -17.58
CA THR A 112 5.06 10.28 -16.38
C THR A 112 3.66 10.77 -16.72
N TYR A 113 2.68 10.37 -15.92
CA TYR A 113 1.31 10.90 -16.03
C TYR A 113 1.13 12.18 -15.19
N GLN A 114 0.06 12.92 -15.46
CA GLN A 114 -0.30 14.09 -14.64
C GLN A 114 -0.54 13.68 -13.19
N HIS A 115 0.12 14.38 -12.27
CA HIS A 115 0.01 14.16 -10.82
C HIS A 115 0.42 12.75 -10.34
N GLU A 116 1.20 12.02 -11.14
CA GLU A 116 1.77 10.74 -10.73
C GLU A 116 2.68 10.94 -9.52
N LYS A 117 2.60 10.05 -8.54
CA LYS A 117 3.42 10.13 -7.34
C LYS A 117 4.84 9.66 -7.66
N PRO A 118 5.90 10.30 -7.10
CA PRO A 118 7.29 9.90 -7.34
C PRO A 118 7.57 8.42 -7.07
N LEU A 119 6.88 7.81 -6.10
CA LEU A 119 7.01 6.38 -5.81
C LEU A 119 6.44 5.48 -6.91
N SER A 120 5.34 5.87 -7.56
CA SER A 120 4.77 5.13 -8.70
C SER A 120 5.75 5.12 -9.87
N ILE A 121 6.35 6.28 -10.16
CA ILE A 121 7.36 6.44 -11.20
C ILE A 121 8.58 5.54 -10.90
N ALA A 122 9.09 5.60 -9.67
CA ALA A 122 10.23 4.79 -9.24
C ALA A 122 9.99 3.28 -9.40
N LEU A 123 8.80 2.78 -9.06
CA LEU A 123 8.46 1.36 -9.23
C LEU A 123 8.44 0.94 -10.71
N ARG A 124 7.94 1.81 -11.61
CA ARG A 124 7.98 1.55 -13.05
C ARG A 124 9.40 1.55 -13.61
N GLU A 125 10.24 2.47 -13.17
CA GLU A 125 11.66 2.50 -13.56
C GLU A 125 12.42 1.24 -13.13
N ILE A 126 12.11 0.70 -11.93
CA ILE A 126 12.65 -0.59 -11.47
C ILE A 126 12.15 -1.72 -12.36
N ASN A 127 10.85 -1.75 -12.68
CA ASN A 127 10.27 -2.79 -13.54
C ASN A 127 10.91 -2.81 -14.94
N ASP A 128 11.16 -1.62 -15.50
CA ASP A 128 11.80 -1.43 -16.80
C ASP A 128 13.33 -1.65 -16.76
N GLY A 129 13.91 -1.90 -15.58
CA GLY A 129 15.33 -2.16 -15.40
C GLY A 129 16.22 -0.95 -15.70
N LEU A 130 15.73 0.26 -15.45
CA LEU A 130 16.41 1.52 -15.78
C LEU A 130 17.34 2.02 -14.66
N LEU A 131 17.39 1.33 -13.53
CA LEU A 131 18.17 1.72 -12.35
C LEU A 131 19.27 0.71 -12.06
N GLU A 132 20.46 1.24 -11.77
CA GLU A 132 21.59 0.45 -11.29
C GLU A 132 21.52 0.30 -9.77
N THR A 133 21.49 -0.94 -9.28
CA THR A 133 21.42 -1.23 -7.84
C THR A 133 22.81 -1.62 -7.34
N SER A 134 23.34 -0.85 -6.38
CA SER A 134 24.59 -1.19 -5.70
C SER A 134 24.29 -1.75 -4.31
N THR A 135 24.39 -3.07 -4.19
CA THR A 135 24.39 -3.73 -2.87
C THR A 135 25.71 -3.41 -2.18
N VAL A 136 25.65 -2.69 -1.07
CA VAL A 136 26.85 -2.45 -0.25
C VAL A 136 27.16 -3.74 0.50
N THR A 137 28.19 -4.47 0.05
CA THR A 137 28.78 -5.56 0.84
C THR A 137 29.52 -4.92 2.00
N VAL A 138 29.02 -5.12 3.22
CA VAL A 138 29.73 -4.70 4.44
C VAL A 138 30.87 -5.69 4.62
N GLU A 139 32.03 -5.36 4.08
CA GLU A 139 33.27 -6.07 4.40
C GLU A 139 33.50 -5.90 5.91
N GLU A 140 33.41 -7.00 6.66
CA GLU A 140 33.76 -7.01 8.09
C GLU A 140 35.24 -6.67 8.23
N THR A 141 35.55 -5.42 8.56
CA THR A 141 36.89 -5.05 9.00
C THR A 141 37.09 -5.63 10.39
N GLU A 142 37.74 -6.80 10.46
CA GLU A 142 38.25 -7.34 11.72
C GLU A 142 39.18 -6.30 12.37
N ALA A 143 38.91 -6.01 13.65
CA ALA A 143 39.63 -5.04 14.48
C ALA A 143 40.67 -5.73 15.37
#